data_AF-A0A6P0JVY2-F1
#
_entry.id   AF-A0A6P0JVY2-F1
#
_cell.length_a   1.000
_cell.length_b   1.000
_cell.length_c   1.000
_cell.angle_alpha   90.00
_cell.angle_beta   90.00
_cell.angle_gamma   90.00
#
_symmetry.space_group_name_H-M   'P 1'
#
loop_
_entity.id
_entity.type
_entity.pdbx_description
1 polymer ?
#
loop_
_entity_poly.entity_id
_entity_poly.type
_entity_poly.pdbx_seq_one_letter_code
_entity_poly.pdbx_strand_id
1 'polypeptide(L)'
;NIVIPKQAQENFSTIEKTLYEYVETLATSPNDRISPIPLSLKNYLDAHQTHLATIRQYLMQVDTLNWGNPYDVTTIDIGTPIPGFLSISRFSAILMLDSLDHHLQGQDKIALMNLQNLSKVSQSLKKRPTTISHFVALHIERELAGLIRKLDDLPKNWQNQVSLLAPSDQERLFQSFRVELAVIANTLIAFNWEESGVLLVIDSEPIYNFFGYFQKPYYRLVALDILQTQNRSLEQLKTQDFCTFNSDEYANHPDLQPAWWNFFYDIWFTYQWLGFARFKLEWELTEKVQKIKTVARQQGQFPDEIAGIEQSMCDESRWVYEVNDQGKASIHLDGIPPAIRERDARSEDEVPLAYNF
;
A
#
# COMPACT_ATOMS: atom_id res chain seq x y z
N ASN A 1 -12.42 10.15 -22.98
CA ASN A 1 -11.15 10.86 -22.70
C ASN A 1 -11.45 12.20 -22.04
N ILE A 2 -11.34 12.27 -20.71
CA ILE A 2 -11.38 13.54 -19.99
C ILE A 2 -10.00 14.16 -20.18
N VAL A 3 -9.91 15.30 -20.86
CA VAL A 3 -8.66 16.05 -21.01
C VAL A 3 -8.56 17.01 -19.83
N ILE A 4 -7.58 16.80 -18.95
CA ILE A 4 -7.30 17.72 -17.85
C ILE A 4 -6.73 19.01 -18.46
N PRO A 5 -7.28 20.20 -18.15
CA PRO A 5 -6.74 21.46 -18.65
C PRO A 5 -5.26 21.60 -18.29
N LYS A 6 -4.42 22.03 -19.24
CA LYS A 6 -2.97 22.22 -19.04
C LYS A 6 -2.67 23.11 -17.82
N GLN A 7 -3.44 24.19 -17.65
CA GLN A 7 -3.31 25.08 -16.50
C GLN A 7 -3.51 24.35 -15.16
N ALA A 8 -4.47 23.41 -15.09
CA ALA A 8 -4.70 22.65 -13.87
C ALA A 8 -3.53 21.69 -13.56
N GLN A 9 -2.94 21.09 -14.60
CA GLN A 9 -1.73 20.27 -14.46
C GLN A 9 -0.54 21.09 -13.98
N GLU A 10 -0.32 22.27 -14.58
CA GLU A 10 0.74 23.20 -14.19
C GLU A 10 0.52 23.71 -12.76
N ASN A 11 -0.71 24.02 -12.36
CA ASN A 11 -1.01 24.44 -10.99
C ASN A 11 -0.68 23.32 -9.98
N PHE A 12 -1.07 22.08 -10.26
CA PHE A 12 -0.79 20.96 -9.35
C PHE A 12 0.71 20.62 -9.30
N SER A 13 1.42 20.64 -10.42
CA SER A 13 2.85 20.30 -10.45
C SER A 13 3.71 21.23 -9.57
N THR A 14 3.25 22.47 -9.31
CA THR A 14 3.94 23.39 -8.39
C THR A 14 3.90 22.96 -6.92
N ILE A 15 2.90 22.18 -6.51
CA ILE A 15 2.76 21.72 -5.13
C ILE A 15 3.07 20.23 -4.94
N GLU A 16 3.08 19.46 -6.02
CA GLU A 16 3.08 17.99 -5.99
C GLU A 16 4.20 17.42 -5.11
N LYS A 17 5.44 17.85 -5.35
CA LYS A 17 6.59 17.37 -4.57
C LYS A 17 6.44 17.67 -3.08
N THR A 18 6.11 18.92 -2.74
CA THR A 18 5.93 19.37 -1.35
C THR A 18 4.77 18.66 -0.67
N LEU A 19 3.69 18.36 -1.41
CA LEU A 19 2.55 17.60 -0.91
C LEU A 19 2.98 16.20 -0.49
N TYR A 20 3.65 15.47 -1.38
CA TYR A 20 4.11 14.11 -1.09
C TYR A 20 5.12 14.07 0.05
N GLU A 21 6.16 14.90 0.00
CA GLU A 21 7.17 14.96 1.08
C GLU A 21 6.52 15.26 2.43
N TYR A 22 5.53 16.15 2.47
CA TYR A 22 4.85 16.51 3.72
C TYR A 22 3.96 15.38 4.24
N VAL A 23 3.13 14.76 3.38
CA VAL A 23 2.24 13.65 3.77
C VAL A 23 3.06 12.43 4.19
N GLU A 24 4.09 12.09 3.44
CA GLU A 24 5.00 10.98 3.73
C GLU A 24 5.71 11.21 5.06
N THR A 25 6.36 12.36 5.25
CA THR A 25 7.04 12.70 6.51
C THR A 25 6.08 12.61 7.70
N LEU A 26 4.84 13.08 7.54
CA LEU A 26 3.84 13.04 8.59
C LEU A 26 3.43 11.59 8.92
N ALA A 27 3.20 10.78 7.90
CA ALA A 27 2.77 9.38 8.03
C ALA A 27 3.87 8.48 8.61
N THR A 28 5.14 8.74 8.26
CA THR A 28 6.28 7.91 8.67
C THR A 28 6.90 8.38 9.99
N SER A 29 6.69 9.63 10.41
CA SER A 29 7.25 10.16 11.66
C SER A 29 6.75 9.38 12.88
N PRO A 30 7.64 8.89 13.77
CA PRO A 30 7.24 8.29 15.03
C PRO A 30 6.74 9.33 16.05
N ASN A 31 6.98 10.62 15.85
CA ASN A 31 6.74 11.64 16.87
C ASN A 31 5.36 12.27 16.75
N ASP A 32 4.63 12.43 17.85
CA ASP A 32 3.24 12.91 17.85
C ASP A 32 3.03 14.32 17.29
N ARG A 33 4.11 15.11 17.21
CA ARG A 33 4.08 16.47 16.69
C ARG A 33 3.68 16.51 15.22
N ILE A 34 2.60 17.25 14.94
CA ILE A 34 2.22 17.68 13.60
C ILE A 34 3.04 18.93 13.22
N SER A 35 3.84 18.83 12.16
CA SER A 35 4.53 19.99 11.59
C SER A 35 3.53 20.95 10.93
N PRO A 36 3.74 22.28 10.98
CA PRO A 36 2.84 23.23 10.31
C PRO A 36 2.69 22.91 8.82
N ILE A 37 1.46 23.01 8.29
CA ILE A 37 1.20 22.84 6.86
C ILE A 37 1.92 23.96 6.08
N PRO A 38 2.77 23.62 5.09
CA PRO A 38 3.42 24.61 4.24
C PRO A 38 2.43 25.57 3.58
N LEU A 39 2.79 26.86 3.50
CA LEU A 39 1.90 27.91 3.00
C LEU A 39 1.41 27.64 1.56
N SER A 40 2.24 27.06 0.70
CA SER A 40 1.86 26.68 -0.67
C SER A 40 0.73 25.64 -0.69
N LEU A 41 0.80 24.64 0.19
CA LEU A 41 -0.22 23.61 0.32
C LEU A 41 -1.52 24.19 0.88
N LYS A 42 -1.41 25.07 1.89
CA LYS A 42 -2.58 25.76 2.45
C LYS A 42 -3.29 26.63 1.42
N ASN A 43 -2.54 27.45 0.67
CA ASN A 43 -3.10 28.27 -0.40
C ASN A 43 -3.79 27.41 -1.48
N TYR A 44 -3.25 26.22 -1.76
CA TYR A 44 -3.86 25.28 -2.70
C TYR A 44 -5.21 24.75 -2.18
N LEU A 45 -5.27 24.32 -0.91
CA LEU A 45 -6.51 23.89 -0.26
C LEU A 45 -7.57 25.00 -0.28
N ASP A 46 -7.19 26.22 0.13
CA ASP A 46 -8.08 27.38 0.17
C ASP A 46 -8.66 27.69 -1.22
N ALA A 47 -7.83 27.66 -2.26
CA ALA A 47 -8.25 27.88 -3.64
C ALA A 47 -9.19 26.78 -4.19
N HIS A 48 -9.17 25.58 -3.61
CA HIS A 48 -9.93 24.41 -4.09
C HIS A 48 -10.99 23.92 -3.09
N GLN A 49 -11.24 24.66 -2.00
CA GLN A 49 -12.12 24.25 -0.91
C GLN A 49 -13.51 23.82 -1.38
N THR A 50 -14.13 24.58 -2.30
CA THR A 50 -15.46 24.25 -2.85
C THR A 50 -15.45 22.93 -3.64
N HIS A 51 -14.39 22.67 -4.41
CA HIS A 51 -14.23 21.41 -5.15
C HIS A 51 -14.03 20.24 -4.20
N LEU A 52 -13.19 20.40 -3.17
CA LEU A 52 -12.96 19.37 -2.16
C LEU A 52 -14.23 19.04 -1.37
N ALA A 53 -15.01 20.05 -0.99
CA ALA A 53 -16.31 19.85 -0.35
C ALA A 53 -17.28 19.08 -1.25
N THR A 54 -17.31 19.40 -2.55
CA THR A 54 -18.15 18.70 -3.54
C THR A 54 -17.73 17.24 -3.69
N ILE A 55 -16.43 16.98 -3.82
CA ILE A 55 -15.89 15.62 -3.91
C ILE A 55 -16.21 14.83 -2.63
N ARG A 56 -16.02 15.44 -1.46
CA ARG A 56 -16.34 14.84 -0.16
C ARG A 56 -17.80 14.41 -0.08
N GLN A 57 -18.73 15.25 -0.52
CA GLN A 57 -20.16 14.93 -0.56
C GLN A 57 -20.46 13.79 -1.55
N TYR A 58 -19.86 13.83 -2.75
CA TYR A 58 -20.03 12.77 -3.74
C TYR A 58 -19.55 11.40 -3.23
N LEU A 59 -18.35 11.34 -2.63
CA LEU A 59 -17.79 10.11 -2.07
C LEU A 59 -18.62 9.55 -0.89
N MET A 60 -19.32 10.41 -0.16
CA MET A 60 -20.24 9.97 0.89
C MET A 60 -21.49 9.29 0.32
N GLN A 61 -21.99 9.77 -0.82
CA GLN A 61 -23.23 9.28 -1.45
C GLN A 61 -23.05 8.04 -2.31
N VAL A 62 -21.85 7.81 -2.84
CA VAL A 62 -21.57 6.68 -3.72
C VAL A 62 -21.24 5.41 -2.93
N ASP A 63 -21.91 4.31 -3.27
CA ASP A 63 -21.66 2.99 -2.66
C ASP A 63 -20.40 2.32 -3.22
N THR A 64 -20.13 2.50 -4.52
CA THR A 64 -19.00 1.90 -5.23
C THR A 64 -18.33 2.88 -6.18
N LEU A 65 -17.02 3.08 -6.03
CA LEU A 65 -16.22 3.87 -6.95
C LEU A 65 -15.83 3.03 -8.17
N ASN A 66 -16.14 3.54 -9.36
CA ASN A 66 -15.74 2.92 -10.62
C ASN A 66 -14.57 3.70 -11.23
N TRP A 67 -13.38 3.11 -11.21
CA TRP A 67 -12.14 3.68 -11.74
C TRP A 67 -11.92 3.43 -13.24
N GLY A 68 -12.97 3.07 -13.98
CA GLY A 68 -12.89 2.73 -15.40
C GLY A 68 -12.81 1.23 -15.65
N ASN A 69 -12.41 0.88 -16.88
CA ASN A 69 -12.78 -0.36 -17.58
C ASN A 69 -12.86 -1.63 -16.72
N PRO A 70 -13.93 -2.43 -16.86
CA PRO A 70 -14.03 -3.73 -16.23
C PRO A 70 -12.90 -4.61 -16.75
N TYR A 71 -12.16 -5.22 -15.83
CA TYR A 71 -11.07 -6.11 -16.17
C TYR A 71 -11.62 -7.40 -16.78
N ASP A 72 -11.45 -7.58 -18.09
CA ASP A 72 -11.59 -8.89 -18.72
C ASP A 72 -10.21 -9.54 -18.80
N VAL A 73 -9.93 -10.46 -17.88
CA VAL A 73 -8.66 -11.20 -17.79
C VAL A 73 -8.32 -11.99 -19.06
N THR A 74 -9.29 -12.22 -19.94
CA THR A 74 -9.06 -12.92 -21.21
C THR A 74 -8.55 -12.01 -22.32
N THR A 75 -8.71 -10.69 -22.18
CA THR A 75 -8.29 -9.70 -23.18
C THR A 75 -7.25 -8.71 -22.67
N ILE A 76 -6.84 -8.80 -21.39
CA ILE A 76 -5.81 -7.93 -20.81
C ILE A 76 -4.43 -8.43 -21.20
N ASP A 77 -3.61 -7.49 -21.65
CA ASP A 77 -2.18 -7.61 -21.85
C ASP A 77 -1.43 -6.47 -21.11
N ILE A 78 -0.10 -6.47 -21.17
CA ILE A 78 0.74 -5.41 -20.60
C ILE A 78 0.47 -4.04 -21.24
N GLY A 79 -0.09 -3.98 -22.46
CA GLY A 79 -0.43 -2.74 -23.17
C GLY A 79 -1.79 -2.15 -22.79
N THR A 80 -2.60 -2.88 -22.02
CA THR A 80 -3.95 -2.46 -21.66
C THR A 80 -3.91 -1.22 -20.77
N PRO A 81 -4.60 -0.11 -21.13
CA PRO A 81 -4.58 1.11 -20.33
C PRO A 81 -5.03 0.88 -18.89
N ILE A 82 -4.11 1.09 -17.97
CA ILE A 82 -4.34 0.96 -16.53
C ILE A 82 -4.98 2.27 -16.02
N PRO A 83 -5.89 2.22 -15.02
CA PRO A 83 -6.34 3.44 -14.34
C PRO A 83 -5.16 4.30 -13.91
N GLY A 84 -5.34 5.62 -13.89
CA GLY A 84 -4.32 6.56 -13.43
C GLY A 84 -4.07 6.43 -11.93
N PHE A 85 -3.38 5.38 -11.48
CA PHE A 85 -3.08 5.13 -10.07
C PHE A 85 -2.27 6.25 -9.44
N LEU A 86 -1.39 6.90 -10.21
CA LEU A 86 -0.73 8.14 -9.81
C LEU A 86 -1.75 9.24 -9.49
N SER A 87 -2.79 9.42 -10.31
CA SER A 87 -3.87 10.38 -10.02
C SER A 87 -4.65 10.00 -8.77
N ILE A 88 -4.84 8.72 -8.48
CA ILE A 88 -5.53 8.24 -7.28
C ILE A 88 -4.67 8.47 -6.03
N SER A 89 -3.37 8.21 -6.10
CA SER A 89 -2.41 8.53 -5.02
C SER A 89 -2.38 10.05 -4.76
N ARG A 90 -2.24 10.88 -5.81
CA ARG A 90 -2.27 12.35 -5.72
C ARG A 90 -3.56 12.84 -5.05
N PHE A 91 -4.69 12.29 -5.48
CA PHE A 91 -5.99 12.60 -4.91
C PHE A 91 -6.08 12.24 -3.43
N SER A 92 -5.54 11.08 -3.04
CA SER A 92 -5.53 10.61 -1.66
C SER A 92 -4.66 11.51 -0.77
N ALA A 93 -3.47 11.90 -1.25
CA ALA A 93 -2.60 12.84 -0.54
C ALA A 93 -3.27 14.20 -0.30
N ILE A 94 -4.01 14.73 -1.29
CA ILE A 94 -4.79 15.97 -1.10
C ILE A 94 -5.88 15.80 -0.03
N LEU A 95 -6.62 14.68 -0.05
CA LEU A 95 -7.66 14.42 0.97
C LEU A 95 -7.08 14.23 2.38
N MET A 96 -5.89 13.63 2.50
CA MET A 96 -5.17 13.51 3.77
C MET A 96 -4.77 14.88 4.31
N LEU A 97 -4.21 15.74 3.43
CA LEU A 97 -3.86 17.11 3.77
C LEU A 97 -5.10 17.92 4.19
N ASP A 98 -6.21 17.80 3.45
CA ASP A 98 -7.49 18.46 3.77
C ASP A 98 -8.05 17.96 5.11
N SER A 99 -7.93 16.67 5.40
CA SER A 99 -8.29 16.11 6.72
C SER A 99 -7.47 16.74 7.84
N LEU A 100 -6.15 16.87 7.66
CA LEU A 100 -5.26 17.45 8.64
C LEU A 100 -5.55 18.92 8.89
N ASP A 101 -5.72 19.72 7.83
CA ASP A 101 -6.02 21.16 7.93
C ASP A 101 -7.32 21.38 8.70
N HIS A 102 -8.38 20.60 8.38
CA HIS A 102 -9.64 20.67 9.11
C HIS A 102 -9.49 20.26 10.58
N HIS A 103 -8.70 19.23 10.91
CA HIS A 103 -8.43 18.86 12.30
C HIS A 103 -7.70 19.98 13.07
N LEU A 104 -6.66 20.57 12.47
CA LEU A 104 -5.92 21.69 13.08
C LEU A 104 -6.79 22.94 13.31
N GLN A 105 -7.90 23.07 12.58
CA GLN A 105 -8.91 24.13 12.77
C GLN A 105 -10.04 23.74 13.75
N GLY A 106 -9.96 22.59 14.41
CA GLY A 106 -10.99 22.07 15.33
C GLY A 106 -12.26 21.60 14.62
N GLN A 107 -12.19 21.30 13.32
CA GLN A 107 -13.31 20.85 12.49
C GLN A 107 -13.31 19.32 12.35
N ASP A 108 -13.25 18.61 13.49
CA ASP A 108 -13.01 17.16 13.55
C ASP A 108 -14.02 16.32 12.78
N LYS A 109 -15.28 16.79 12.68
CA LYS A 109 -16.30 16.13 11.87
C LYS A 109 -15.92 16.07 10.39
N ILE A 110 -15.35 17.14 9.86
CA ILE A 110 -14.94 17.21 8.46
C ILE A 110 -13.68 16.38 8.24
N ALA A 111 -12.71 16.49 9.15
CA ALA A 111 -11.52 15.64 9.13
C ALA A 111 -11.91 14.15 9.07
N LEU A 112 -12.77 13.70 9.98
CA LEU A 112 -13.25 12.32 10.02
C LEU A 112 -13.96 11.89 8.73
N MET A 113 -14.79 12.77 8.13
CA MET A 113 -15.41 12.47 6.83
C MET A 113 -14.38 12.25 5.71
N ASN A 114 -13.27 12.99 5.73
CA ASN A 114 -12.19 12.77 4.76
C ASN A 114 -11.48 11.42 4.99
N LEU A 115 -11.21 11.04 6.24
CA LEU A 115 -10.64 9.74 6.58
C LEU A 115 -11.55 8.58 6.12
N GLN A 116 -12.86 8.72 6.33
CA GLN A 116 -13.86 7.75 5.83
C GLN A 116 -13.83 7.65 4.31
N ASN A 117 -13.76 8.79 3.62
CA ASN A 117 -13.69 8.83 2.16
C ASN A 117 -12.39 8.19 1.63
N LEU A 118 -11.25 8.42 2.28
CA LEU A 118 -9.98 7.76 1.97
C LEU A 118 -10.06 6.24 2.17
N SER A 119 -10.68 5.78 3.26
CA SER A 119 -10.95 4.35 3.47
C SER A 119 -11.83 3.78 2.35
N LYS A 120 -12.90 4.46 1.94
CA LYS A 120 -13.73 4.05 0.79
C LYS A 120 -12.93 3.96 -0.52
N VAL A 121 -12.05 4.94 -0.78
CA VAL A 121 -11.15 4.94 -1.94
C VAL A 121 -10.25 3.71 -1.91
N SER A 122 -9.51 3.46 -0.82
CA SER A 122 -8.69 2.25 -0.66
C SER A 122 -9.51 0.97 -0.90
N GLN A 123 -10.66 0.84 -0.22
CA GLN A 123 -11.49 -0.36 -0.29
C GLN A 123 -12.01 -0.60 -1.72
N SER A 124 -12.27 0.46 -2.49
CA SER A 124 -12.65 0.33 -3.89
C SER A 124 -11.51 -0.19 -4.78
N LEU A 125 -10.25 0.12 -4.44
CA LEU A 125 -9.08 -0.37 -5.15
C LEU A 125 -8.81 -1.84 -4.81
N LYS A 126 -8.95 -2.26 -3.54
CA LYS A 126 -8.82 -3.68 -3.13
C LYS A 126 -9.87 -4.61 -3.76
N LYS A 127 -11.00 -4.07 -4.23
CA LYS A 127 -11.99 -4.85 -4.99
C LYS A 127 -11.55 -5.13 -6.43
N ARG A 128 -10.53 -4.41 -6.93
CA ARG A 128 -10.02 -4.61 -8.29
C ARG A 128 -9.08 -5.82 -8.31
N PRO A 129 -9.16 -6.69 -9.32
CA PRO A 129 -8.36 -7.90 -9.41
C PRO A 129 -6.90 -7.67 -9.81
N THR A 130 -6.38 -6.43 -9.82
CA THR A 130 -4.99 -6.18 -10.22
C THR A 130 -4.09 -5.93 -9.03
N THR A 131 -2.86 -6.41 -9.15
CA THR A 131 -1.87 -6.32 -8.08
C THR A 131 -1.49 -4.87 -7.80
N ILE A 132 -1.28 -4.07 -8.85
CA ILE A 132 -1.00 -2.64 -8.71
C ILE A 132 -2.13 -1.86 -7.98
N SER A 133 -3.41 -2.25 -8.16
CA SER A 133 -4.51 -1.63 -7.40
C SER A 133 -4.37 -1.89 -5.90
N HIS A 134 -3.98 -3.11 -5.52
CA HIS A 134 -3.76 -3.48 -4.13
C HIS A 134 -2.56 -2.74 -3.54
N PHE A 135 -1.51 -2.48 -4.31
CA PHE A 135 -0.36 -1.71 -3.82
C PHE A 135 -0.68 -0.25 -3.59
N VAL A 136 -1.44 0.35 -4.50
CA VAL A 136 -1.90 1.73 -4.32
C VAL A 136 -2.84 1.82 -3.13
N ALA A 137 -3.73 0.84 -2.94
CA ALA A 137 -4.57 0.75 -1.75
C ALA A 137 -3.73 0.66 -0.47
N LEU A 138 -2.77 -0.28 -0.43
CA LEU A 138 -1.89 -0.48 0.71
C LEU A 138 -1.09 0.77 1.05
N HIS A 139 -0.55 1.46 0.05
CA HIS A 139 0.16 2.73 0.24
C HIS A 139 -0.74 3.80 0.87
N ILE A 140 -1.97 4.00 0.34
CA ILE A 140 -2.96 4.92 0.91
C ILE A 140 -3.29 4.53 2.36
N GLU A 141 -3.45 3.24 2.64
CA GLU A 141 -3.78 2.75 3.98
C GLU A 141 -2.66 2.96 4.99
N ARG A 142 -1.39 2.79 4.59
CA ARG A 142 -0.23 3.08 5.43
C ARG A 142 -0.14 4.57 5.77
N GLU A 143 -0.29 5.44 4.77
CA GLU A 143 -0.32 6.89 4.98
C GLU A 143 -1.48 7.31 5.89
N LEU A 144 -2.66 6.73 5.66
CA LEU A 144 -3.85 6.96 6.47
C LEU A 144 -3.67 6.49 7.92
N ALA A 145 -3.06 5.33 8.14
CA ALA A 145 -2.73 4.84 9.48
C ALA A 145 -1.76 5.79 10.20
N GLY A 146 -0.70 6.24 9.51
CA GLY A 146 0.23 7.24 10.01
C GLY A 146 -0.45 8.56 10.39
N LEU A 147 -1.31 9.09 9.52
CA LEU A 147 -2.11 10.29 9.79
C LEU A 147 -3.02 10.10 11.01
N ILE A 148 -3.76 8.99 11.07
CA ILE A 148 -4.66 8.68 12.19
C ILE A 148 -3.93 8.70 13.52
N ARG A 149 -2.69 8.20 13.61
CA ARG A 149 -1.90 8.26 14.85
C ARG A 149 -1.72 9.71 15.35
N LYS A 150 -1.55 10.67 14.43
CA LYS A 150 -1.35 12.09 14.75
C LYS A 150 -2.61 12.78 15.24
N LEU A 151 -3.78 12.30 14.83
CA LEU A 151 -5.03 12.95 15.18
C LEU A 151 -5.38 12.70 16.64
N ASP A 152 -5.80 13.76 17.30
CA ASP A 152 -6.39 13.72 18.62
C ASP A 152 -7.93 13.68 18.49
N ASP A 153 -8.62 13.25 19.55
CA ASP A 153 -10.07 13.39 19.68
C ASP A 153 -10.91 12.64 18.65
N LEU A 154 -10.36 11.57 18.06
CA LEU A 154 -11.15 10.64 17.26
C LEU A 154 -12.28 10.01 18.10
N PRO A 155 -13.49 9.90 17.54
CA PRO A 155 -14.61 9.32 18.27
C PRO A 155 -14.36 7.84 18.58
N LYS A 156 -14.87 7.33 19.71
CA LYS A 156 -14.62 5.93 20.16
C LYS A 156 -14.90 4.85 19.11
N ASN A 157 -15.79 5.10 18.16
CA ASN A 157 -16.15 4.18 17.08
C ASN A 157 -15.47 4.50 15.74
N TRP A 158 -14.38 5.26 15.72
CA TRP A 158 -13.68 5.66 14.49
C TRP A 158 -13.23 4.45 13.65
N GLN A 159 -12.83 3.36 14.29
CA GLN A 159 -12.45 2.10 13.62
C GLN A 159 -13.59 1.50 12.79
N ASN A 160 -14.83 1.60 13.29
CA ASN A 160 -16.01 1.14 12.55
C ASN A 160 -16.29 2.02 11.32
N GLN A 161 -15.78 3.24 11.31
CA GLN A 161 -15.98 4.22 10.24
C GLN A 161 -14.82 4.18 9.22
N VAL A 162 -13.63 3.78 9.66
CA VAL A 162 -12.40 3.70 8.87
C VAL A 162 -11.89 2.26 8.94
N SER A 163 -12.50 1.40 8.11
CA SER A 163 -12.11 -0.01 8.01
C SER A 163 -10.99 -0.16 6.99
N LEU A 164 -9.77 -0.41 7.45
CA LEU A 164 -8.60 -0.64 6.58
C LEU A 164 -8.23 -2.11 6.44
N LEU A 165 -8.68 -2.97 7.36
CA LEU A 165 -8.43 -4.41 7.29
C LEU A 165 -9.76 -5.18 7.27
N ALA A 166 -9.98 -5.94 6.21
CA ALA A 166 -11.05 -6.93 6.14
C ALA A 166 -10.46 -8.35 6.16
N PRO A 167 -11.15 -9.34 6.76
CA PRO A 167 -10.71 -10.73 6.74
C PRO A 167 -10.44 -11.27 5.33
N SER A 168 -11.14 -10.75 4.32
CA SER A 168 -10.99 -11.15 2.91
C SER A 168 -9.82 -10.51 2.18
N ASP A 169 -9.14 -9.51 2.76
CA ASP A 169 -8.14 -8.70 2.01
C ASP A 169 -6.93 -9.53 1.59
N GLN A 170 -6.49 -10.47 2.44
CA GLN A 170 -5.43 -11.41 2.08
C GLN A 170 -5.82 -12.27 0.87
N GLU A 171 -7.03 -12.82 0.86
CA GLU A 171 -7.50 -13.63 -0.27
C GLU A 171 -7.60 -12.79 -1.54
N ARG A 172 -8.07 -11.53 -1.46
CA ARG A 172 -8.10 -10.62 -2.62
C ARG A 172 -6.71 -10.29 -3.16
N LEU A 173 -5.74 -10.09 -2.27
CA LEU A 173 -4.35 -9.90 -2.65
C LEU A 173 -3.82 -11.12 -3.43
N PHE A 174 -4.05 -12.34 -2.92
CA PHE A 174 -3.66 -13.57 -3.63
C PHE A 174 -4.38 -13.75 -4.97
N GLN A 175 -5.67 -13.41 -5.06
CA GLN A 175 -6.38 -13.43 -6.34
C GLN A 175 -5.77 -12.43 -7.32
N SER A 176 -5.34 -11.26 -6.85
CA SER A 176 -4.67 -10.28 -7.72
C SER A 176 -3.32 -10.78 -8.25
N PHE A 177 -2.55 -11.49 -7.42
CA PHE A 177 -1.31 -12.14 -7.85
C PHE A 177 -1.56 -13.17 -8.96
N ARG A 178 -2.61 -14.00 -8.83
CA ARG A 178 -2.97 -14.97 -9.86
C ARG A 178 -3.38 -14.32 -11.19
N VAL A 179 -4.09 -13.20 -11.13
CA VAL A 179 -4.45 -12.44 -12.33
C VAL A 179 -3.21 -11.86 -13.00
N GLU A 180 -2.28 -11.29 -12.22
CA GLU A 180 -1.02 -10.78 -12.76
C GLU A 180 -0.18 -11.88 -13.41
N LEU A 181 -0.11 -13.06 -12.78
CA LEU A 181 0.55 -14.23 -13.35
C LEU A 181 -0.06 -14.64 -14.70
N ALA A 182 -1.38 -14.64 -14.80
CA ALA A 182 -2.07 -14.93 -16.06
C ALA A 182 -1.75 -13.89 -17.14
N VAL A 183 -1.70 -12.59 -16.79
CA VAL A 183 -1.34 -11.50 -17.72
C VAL A 183 0.10 -11.65 -18.21
N ILE A 184 1.06 -11.90 -17.30
CA ILE A 184 2.47 -12.12 -17.64
C ILE A 184 2.61 -13.32 -18.57
N ALA A 185 1.99 -14.46 -18.21
CA ALA A 185 2.06 -15.66 -19.01
C ALA A 185 1.41 -15.52 -20.39
N ASN A 186 0.23 -14.90 -20.47
CA ASN A 186 -0.42 -14.60 -21.74
C ASN A 186 0.45 -13.70 -22.61
N THR A 187 1.11 -12.70 -22.02
CA THR A 187 2.03 -11.82 -22.73
C THR A 187 3.22 -12.59 -23.30
N LEU A 188 3.84 -13.47 -22.51
CA LEU A 188 4.93 -14.34 -22.99
C LEU A 188 4.49 -15.32 -24.08
N ILE A 189 3.25 -15.85 -24.01
CA ILE A 189 2.69 -16.75 -25.02
C ILE A 189 2.38 -16.01 -26.33
N ALA A 190 1.85 -14.79 -26.22
CA ALA A 190 1.48 -13.92 -27.33
C ALA A 190 2.67 -13.17 -27.92
N PHE A 191 3.80 -13.12 -27.21
CA PHE A 191 4.99 -12.37 -27.59
C PHE A 191 5.43 -12.72 -29.02
N ASN A 192 5.35 -11.72 -29.89
CA ASN A 192 5.79 -11.81 -31.27
C ASN A 192 6.99 -10.87 -31.49
N TRP A 193 8.17 -11.45 -31.68
CA TRP A 193 9.42 -10.69 -31.80
C TRP A 193 9.40 -9.70 -32.98
N GLU A 194 8.79 -10.10 -34.10
CA GLU A 194 8.70 -9.30 -35.33
C GLU A 194 7.97 -7.97 -35.13
N GLU A 195 7.00 -7.91 -34.21
CA GLU A 195 6.23 -6.70 -33.92
C GLU A 195 6.81 -5.87 -32.77
N SER A 196 7.58 -6.51 -31.87
CA SER A 196 8.04 -5.87 -30.63
C SER A 196 9.04 -4.74 -30.86
N GLY A 197 9.68 -4.65 -32.03
CA GLY A 197 10.68 -3.61 -32.33
C GLY A 197 11.92 -3.64 -31.42
N VAL A 198 11.98 -4.55 -30.44
CA VAL A 198 13.13 -4.82 -29.56
C VAL A 198 14.13 -5.70 -30.32
N LEU A 199 14.41 -5.34 -31.56
CA LEU A 199 15.72 -5.63 -32.13
C LEU A 199 16.68 -4.76 -31.32
N LEU A 200 17.33 -5.37 -30.31
CA LEU A 200 18.74 -5.04 -30.10
C LEU A 200 19.33 -5.01 -31.51
N VAL A 201 19.79 -3.83 -31.94
CA VAL A 201 20.41 -3.59 -33.24
C VAL A 201 21.67 -4.45 -33.29
N ILE A 202 21.49 -5.74 -33.56
CA ILE A 202 22.54 -6.71 -33.81
C ILE A 202 22.32 -7.05 -35.26
N ASP A 203 23.06 -6.35 -36.12
CA ASP A 203 23.00 -6.48 -37.57
C ASP A 203 23.07 -7.96 -37.99
N SER A 204 21.95 -8.50 -38.49
CA SER A 204 21.86 -9.49 -39.57
C SER A 204 22.74 -10.76 -39.52
N GLU A 205 23.21 -11.18 -38.36
CA GLU A 205 23.98 -12.42 -38.22
C GLU A 205 23.04 -13.65 -38.34
N PRO A 206 23.26 -14.58 -39.29
CA PRO A 206 22.38 -15.73 -39.57
C PRO A 206 22.03 -16.59 -38.34
N ILE A 207 22.92 -16.58 -37.35
CA ILE A 207 22.75 -17.30 -36.10
C ILE A 207 21.57 -16.77 -35.27
N TYR A 208 21.28 -15.47 -35.29
CA TYR A 208 20.13 -14.90 -34.58
C TYR A 208 18.81 -15.24 -35.26
N ASN A 209 18.78 -15.27 -36.59
CA ASN A 209 17.62 -15.74 -37.34
C ASN A 209 17.32 -17.22 -37.04
N PHE A 210 18.37 -18.04 -36.89
CA PHE A 210 18.21 -19.44 -36.49
C PHE A 210 17.63 -19.56 -35.06
N PHE A 211 18.14 -18.78 -34.10
CA PHE A 211 17.60 -18.79 -32.73
C PHE A 211 16.18 -18.20 -32.65
N GLY A 212 15.79 -17.30 -33.57
CA GLY A 212 14.43 -16.75 -33.68
C GLY A 212 13.34 -17.82 -33.77
N TYR A 213 13.58 -18.93 -34.47
CA TYR A 213 12.63 -20.05 -34.56
C TYR A 213 12.39 -20.74 -33.21
N PHE A 214 13.35 -20.68 -32.29
CA PHE A 214 13.24 -21.29 -30.96
C PHE A 214 12.70 -20.33 -29.90
N GLN A 215 12.65 -19.03 -30.16
CA GLN A 215 12.21 -18.03 -29.18
C GLN A 215 10.75 -18.24 -28.77
N LYS A 216 9.82 -18.31 -29.73
CA LYS A 216 8.39 -18.48 -29.43
C LYS A 216 8.07 -19.76 -28.64
N PRO A 217 8.57 -20.96 -29.03
CA PRO A 217 8.38 -22.15 -28.21
C PRO A 217 9.08 -22.04 -26.85
N TYR A 218 10.25 -21.42 -26.77
CA TYR A 218 10.94 -21.18 -25.50
C TYR A 218 10.12 -20.30 -24.55
N TYR A 219 9.62 -19.14 -25.00
CA TYR A 219 8.79 -18.26 -24.16
C TYR A 219 7.48 -18.90 -23.73
N ARG A 220 6.89 -19.78 -24.55
CA ARG A 220 5.73 -20.59 -24.12
C ARG A 220 6.10 -21.58 -23.01
N LEU A 221 7.25 -22.23 -23.09
CA LEU A 221 7.74 -23.10 -22.01
C LEU A 221 8.02 -22.29 -20.74
N VAL A 222 8.67 -21.14 -20.86
CA VAL A 222 8.89 -20.19 -19.75
C VAL A 222 7.55 -19.79 -19.12
N ALA A 223 6.55 -19.40 -19.92
CA ALA A 223 5.24 -19.03 -19.42
C ALA A 223 4.54 -20.17 -18.65
N LEU A 224 4.61 -21.39 -19.16
CA LEU A 224 4.05 -22.57 -18.50
C LEU A 224 4.76 -22.88 -17.18
N ASP A 225 6.09 -22.81 -17.16
CA ASP A 225 6.89 -23.05 -15.96
C ASP A 225 6.65 -21.97 -14.89
N ILE A 226 6.59 -20.68 -15.29
CA ILE A 226 6.22 -19.57 -14.40
C ILE A 226 4.82 -19.82 -13.82
N LEU A 227 3.82 -20.10 -14.65
CA LEU A 227 2.45 -20.33 -14.17
C LEU A 227 2.39 -21.49 -13.17
N GLN A 228 3.04 -22.61 -13.47
CA GLN A 228 3.00 -23.78 -12.59
C GLN A 228 3.72 -23.52 -11.27
N THR A 229 4.97 -23.04 -11.34
CA THR A 229 5.81 -22.83 -10.16
C THR A 229 5.25 -21.72 -9.29
N GLN A 230 4.81 -20.60 -9.86
CA GLN A 230 4.23 -19.50 -9.09
C GLN A 230 2.87 -19.86 -8.48
N ASN A 231 2.03 -20.65 -9.14
CA ASN A 231 0.80 -21.12 -8.49
C ASN A 231 1.12 -22.03 -7.29
N ARG A 232 2.11 -22.93 -7.39
CA ARG A 232 2.56 -23.72 -6.23
C ARG A 232 3.07 -22.82 -5.11
N SER A 233 3.89 -21.82 -5.44
CA SER A 233 4.39 -20.81 -4.50
C SER A 233 3.23 -20.09 -3.81
N LEU A 234 2.26 -19.58 -4.57
CA LEU A 234 1.09 -18.89 -3.99
C LEU A 234 0.26 -19.79 -3.07
N GLU A 235 0.05 -21.06 -3.44
CA GLU A 235 -0.67 -22.00 -2.57
C GLU A 235 0.09 -22.30 -1.29
N GLN A 236 1.41 -22.46 -1.35
CA GLN A 236 2.23 -22.65 -0.17
C GLN A 236 2.27 -21.39 0.70
N LEU A 237 2.35 -20.20 0.10
CA LEU A 237 2.37 -18.92 0.80
C LEU A 237 1.04 -18.63 1.53
N LYS A 238 -0.09 -19.02 0.93
CA LYS A 238 -1.43 -18.88 1.56
C LYS A 238 -1.55 -19.59 2.91
N THR A 239 -0.82 -20.68 3.12
CA THR A 239 -0.85 -21.46 4.36
C THR A 239 0.18 -20.99 5.38
N GLN A 240 1.04 -20.02 5.03
CA GLN A 240 2.05 -19.51 5.95
C GLN A 240 1.45 -18.48 6.91
N ASP A 241 1.99 -18.45 8.12
CA ASP A 241 1.84 -17.35 9.04
C ASP A 241 3.00 -16.37 8.84
N PHE A 242 2.69 -15.08 8.62
CA PHE A 242 3.72 -14.05 8.45
C PHE A 242 4.50 -13.78 9.74
N CYS A 243 3.94 -14.11 10.91
CA CYS A 243 4.61 -13.94 12.20
C CYS A 243 5.78 -14.91 12.37
N THR A 244 5.70 -16.10 11.77
CA THR A 244 6.73 -17.16 11.86
C THR A 244 7.36 -17.50 10.50
N PHE A 245 7.10 -16.68 9.47
CA PHE A 245 7.55 -16.96 8.12
C PHE A 245 9.08 -16.90 8.01
N ASN A 246 9.66 -17.94 7.39
CA ASN A 246 11.08 -18.02 7.09
C ASN A 246 11.31 -17.81 5.58
N SER A 247 11.84 -16.64 5.22
CA SER A 247 12.11 -16.21 3.85
C SER A 247 13.12 -17.14 3.15
N ASP A 248 14.19 -17.52 3.83
CA ASP A 248 15.25 -18.37 3.29
C ASP A 248 14.78 -19.81 3.06
N GLU A 249 14.06 -20.39 4.01
CA GLU A 249 13.49 -21.74 3.87
C GLU A 249 12.50 -21.78 2.70
N TYR A 250 11.63 -20.77 2.59
CA TYR A 250 10.68 -20.66 1.50
C TYR A 250 11.37 -20.49 0.14
N ALA A 251 12.34 -19.58 0.04
CA ALA A 251 13.06 -19.31 -1.20
C ALA A 251 13.88 -20.50 -1.70
N ASN A 252 14.37 -21.36 -0.79
CA ASN A 252 15.15 -22.54 -1.11
C ASN A 252 14.32 -23.84 -1.18
N HIS A 253 13.00 -23.77 -1.03
CA HIS A 253 12.15 -24.95 -1.05
C HIS A 253 12.20 -25.63 -2.44
N PRO A 254 12.54 -26.94 -2.54
CA PRO A 254 12.75 -27.61 -3.82
C PRO A 254 11.54 -27.56 -4.76
N ASP A 255 10.32 -27.69 -4.22
CA ASP A 255 9.08 -27.70 -5.02
C ASP A 255 8.67 -26.32 -5.55
N LEU A 256 9.31 -25.26 -5.03
CA LEU A 256 9.10 -23.87 -5.44
C LEU A 256 10.18 -23.37 -6.40
N GLN A 257 11.14 -24.22 -6.77
CA GLN A 257 12.15 -23.84 -7.74
C GLN A 257 11.58 -23.91 -9.16
N PRO A 258 11.87 -22.90 -10.00
CA PRO A 258 11.57 -22.98 -11.41
C PRO A 258 12.44 -24.05 -12.07
N ALA A 259 12.13 -24.40 -13.31
CA ALA A 259 13.05 -25.20 -14.09
C ALA A 259 14.40 -24.45 -14.26
N TRP A 260 15.51 -25.17 -14.21
CA TRP A 260 16.87 -24.58 -14.26
C TRP A 260 17.15 -23.74 -15.52
N TRP A 261 16.39 -23.96 -16.61
CA TRP A 261 16.50 -23.22 -17.86
C TRP A 261 15.63 -21.94 -17.90
N ASN A 262 14.80 -21.71 -16.89
CA ASN A 262 13.91 -20.56 -16.81
C ASN A 262 14.53 -19.41 -16.02
N PHE A 263 15.18 -18.49 -16.74
CA PHE A 263 15.84 -17.31 -16.16
C PHE A 263 14.89 -16.13 -15.88
N PHE A 264 13.60 -16.23 -16.23
CA PHE A 264 12.61 -15.16 -16.04
C PHE A 264 11.81 -15.29 -14.75
N TYR A 265 12.20 -16.23 -13.88
CA TYR A 265 11.52 -16.46 -12.62
C TYR A 265 11.95 -15.43 -11.55
N ASP A 266 10.96 -14.85 -10.87
CA ASP A 266 11.15 -13.96 -9.72
C ASP A 266 10.04 -14.19 -8.67
N ILE A 267 10.40 -14.27 -7.38
CA ILE A 267 9.46 -14.47 -6.26
C ILE A 267 9.05 -13.13 -5.65
N TRP A 268 8.57 -12.22 -6.50
CA TRP A 268 8.22 -10.86 -6.05
C TRP A 268 6.98 -10.81 -5.15
N PHE A 269 6.09 -11.82 -5.21
CA PHE A 269 4.87 -11.87 -4.38
C PHE A 269 5.15 -11.95 -2.88
N THR A 270 6.23 -12.62 -2.47
CA THR A 270 6.58 -12.77 -1.04
C THR A 270 6.87 -11.41 -0.42
N TYR A 271 7.62 -10.54 -1.12
CA TYR A 271 7.91 -9.19 -0.66
C TYR A 271 6.63 -8.36 -0.44
N GLN A 272 5.65 -8.54 -1.33
CA GLN A 272 4.40 -7.79 -1.33
C GLN A 272 3.43 -8.30 -0.27
N TRP A 273 3.35 -9.62 -0.09
CA TRP A 273 2.63 -10.24 1.01
C TRP A 273 3.21 -9.84 2.37
N LEU A 274 4.54 -9.78 2.50
CA LEU A 274 5.20 -9.27 3.71
C LEU A 274 4.95 -7.77 3.91
N GLY A 275 4.80 -6.98 2.84
CA GLY A 275 4.36 -5.59 2.92
C GLY A 275 2.94 -5.45 3.49
N PHE A 276 2.03 -6.34 3.09
CA PHE A 276 0.68 -6.40 3.67
C PHE A 276 0.71 -6.85 5.14
N ALA A 277 1.55 -7.83 5.49
CA ALA A 277 1.78 -8.24 6.89
C ALA A 277 2.32 -7.10 7.75
N ARG A 278 3.32 -6.36 7.23
CA ARG A 278 3.87 -5.15 7.87
C ARG A 278 2.78 -4.13 8.17
N PHE A 279 1.90 -3.88 7.20
CA PHE A 279 0.79 -2.96 7.38
C PHE A 279 -0.18 -3.40 8.48
N LYS A 280 -0.42 -4.70 8.66
CA LYS A 280 -1.25 -5.18 9.78
C LYS A 280 -0.64 -4.75 11.14
N LEU A 281 0.67 -4.88 11.32
CA LEU A 281 1.37 -4.42 12.52
C LEU A 281 1.33 -2.89 12.66
N GLU A 282 1.45 -2.15 11.55
CA GLU A 282 1.28 -0.69 11.54
C GLU A 282 -0.14 -0.26 11.94
N TRP A 283 -1.15 -1.01 11.53
CA TRP A 283 -2.52 -0.77 11.94
C TRP A 283 -2.72 -1.05 13.43
N GLU A 284 -2.19 -2.17 13.93
CA GLU A 284 -2.20 -2.49 15.36
C GLU A 284 -1.52 -1.39 16.19
N LEU A 285 -0.36 -0.87 15.74
CA LEU A 285 0.28 0.30 16.37
C LEU A 285 -0.67 1.48 16.43
N THR A 286 -1.39 1.74 15.34
CA THR A 286 -2.35 2.87 15.23
C THR A 286 -3.46 2.74 16.26
N GLU A 287 -4.03 1.55 16.41
CA GLU A 287 -5.07 1.27 17.40
C GLU A 287 -4.56 1.46 18.83
N LYS A 288 -3.32 1.00 19.10
CA LYS A 288 -2.67 1.15 20.41
C LYS A 288 -2.36 2.60 20.73
N VAL A 289 -1.84 3.37 19.78
CA VAL A 289 -1.60 4.81 19.94
C VAL A 289 -2.90 5.54 20.27
N GLN A 290 -3.98 5.26 19.53
CA GLN A 290 -5.28 5.88 19.79
C GLN A 290 -5.87 5.49 21.15
N LYS A 291 -5.65 4.24 21.60
CA LYS A 291 -6.01 3.78 22.95
C LYS A 291 -5.23 4.56 24.02
N ILE A 292 -3.91 4.70 23.86
CA ILE A 292 -3.05 5.46 24.78
C ILE A 292 -3.53 6.91 24.89
N LYS A 293 -3.73 7.60 23.76
CA LYS A 293 -4.23 8.99 23.73
C LYS A 293 -5.56 9.14 24.45
N THR A 294 -6.48 8.20 24.22
CA THR A 294 -7.80 8.21 24.85
C THR A 294 -7.71 8.10 26.37
N VAL A 295 -6.88 7.18 26.89
CA VAL A 295 -6.69 7.01 28.34
C VAL A 295 -5.97 8.22 28.93
N ALA A 296 -4.92 8.71 28.27
CA ALA A 296 -4.17 9.87 28.73
C ALA A 296 -5.06 11.12 28.86
N ARG A 297 -5.95 11.35 27.89
CA ARG A 297 -6.93 12.45 27.96
C ARG A 297 -7.91 12.31 29.12
N GLN A 298 -8.38 11.10 29.39
CA GLN A 298 -9.31 10.85 30.50
C GLN A 298 -8.66 11.08 31.87
N GLN A 299 -7.35 10.82 31.98
CA GLN A 299 -6.60 10.96 33.23
C GLN A 299 -5.88 12.32 33.35
N GLY A 300 -5.73 13.07 32.26
CA GLY A 300 -4.96 14.32 32.20
C GLY A 300 -3.45 14.13 32.13
N GLN A 301 -2.96 12.88 32.14
CA GLN A 301 -1.56 12.49 32.04
C GLN A 301 -1.44 11.09 31.43
N PHE A 302 -0.27 10.74 30.91
CA PHE A 302 -0.01 9.36 30.47
C PHE A 302 0.01 8.41 31.69
N PRO A 303 -0.76 7.31 31.68
CA PRO A 303 -0.76 6.33 32.76
C PRO A 303 0.55 5.54 32.77
N ASP A 304 0.99 5.04 33.91
CA ASP A 304 2.17 4.16 33.99
C ASP A 304 1.91 2.80 33.30
N GLU A 305 0.67 2.33 33.31
CA GLU A 305 0.26 1.04 32.73
C GLU A 305 -1.07 1.16 31.97
N ILE A 306 -1.19 0.40 30.88
CA ILE A 306 -2.43 0.29 30.09
C ILE A 306 -2.75 -1.18 29.88
N ALA A 307 -3.84 -1.66 30.47
CA ALA A 307 -4.21 -3.06 30.41
C ALA A 307 -4.36 -3.57 28.96
N GLY A 308 -3.66 -4.67 28.62
CA GLY A 308 -3.69 -5.31 27.31
C GLY A 308 -2.99 -4.50 26.21
N ILE A 309 -2.17 -3.50 26.56
CA ILE A 309 -1.38 -2.76 25.55
C ILE A 309 -0.28 -3.65 24.98
N GLU A 310 0.20 -4.63 25.74
CA GLU A 310 1.34 -5.49 25.45
C GLU A 310 1.08 -6.57 24.39
N GLN A 311 -0.19 -6.98 24.23
CA GLN A 311 -0.59 -8.05 23.32
C GLN A 311 -0.30 -7.67 21.88
N SER A 312 0.38 -8.52 21.11
CA SER A 312 0.54 -8.36 19.65
C SER A 312 -0.30 -9.38 18.90
N MET A 313 -0.60 -9.13 17.62
CA MET A 313 -1.13 -10.17 16.74
C MET A 313 -0.12 -11.29 16.42
N CYS A 314 1.17 -11.07 16.67
CA CYS A 314 2.21 -12.09 16.58
C CYS A 314 2.59 -12.57 17.98
N ASP A 315 2.42 -13.87 18.25
CA ASP A 315 2.60 -14.45 19.59
C ASP A 315 4.00 -14.26 20.19
N GLU A 316 5.05 -14.21 19.34
CA GLU A 316 6.44 -13.99 19.74
C GLU A 316 6.81 -12.50 19.85
N SER A 317 5.91 -11.60 19.47
CA SER A 317 6.10 -10.16 19.54
C SER A 317 5.29 -9.58 20.70
N ARG A 318 5.73 -8.43 21.22
CA ARG A 318 4.98 -7.69 22.25
C ARG A 318 5.16 -6.20 22.09
N TRP A 319 4.13 -5.45 22.44
CA TRP A 319 4.21 -4.00 22.46
C TRP A 319 4.73 -3.52 23.82
N VAL A 320 5.81 -2.76 23.80
CA VAL A 320 6.43 -2.20 25.00
C VAL A 320 6.02 -0.74 25.09
N TYR A 321 5.28 -0.40 26.15
CA TYR A 321 4.85 0.95 26.47
C TYR A 321 5.61 1.45 27.70
N GLU A 322 6.16 2.66 27.62
CA GLU A 322 6.96 3.26 28.69
C GLU A 322 6.63 4.73 28.86
N VAL A 323 6.68 5.22 30.11
CA VAL A 323 6.60 6.64 30.46
C VAL A 323 7.88 7.02 31.18
N ASN A 324 8.55 8.08 30.74
CA ASN A 324 9.79 8.55 31.37
C ASN A 324 9.53 9.54 32.52
N ASP A 325 10.59 9.90 33.25
CA ASP A 325 10.53 10.85 34.38
C ASP A 325 10.02 12.26 34.00
N GLN A 326 9.99 12.58 32.69
CA GLN A 326 9.46 13.85 32.17
C GLN A 326 7.97 13.76 31.82
N GLY A 327 7.32 12.62 32.06
CA GLY A 327 5.92 12.37 31.70
C GLY A 327 5.69 12.18 30.20
N LYS A 328 6.74 11.91 29.41
CA LYS A 328 6.59 11.57 27.99
C LYS A 328 6.47 10.07 27.84
N ALA A 329 5.57 9.65 26.96
CA ALA A 329 5.34 8.24 26.69
C ALA A 329 5.95 7.79 25.36
N SER A 330 6.23 6.51 25.24
CA SER A 330 6.56 5.85 23.98
C SER A 330 5.91 4.48 23.90
N ILE A 331 5.74 3.98 22.68
CA ILE A 331 5.34 2.60 22.42
C ILE A 331 6.15 2.05 21.24
N HIS A 332 6.64 0.82 21.33
CA HIS A 332 7.32 0.15 20.22
C HIS A 332 7.06 -1.35 20.21
N LEU A 333 7.25 -1.99 19.05
CA LEU A 333 7.15 -3.45 18.93
C LEU A 333 8.51 -4.09 19.25
N ASP A 334 8.55 -4.87 20.31
CA ASP A 334 9.64 -5.79 20.63
C ASP A 334 9.39 -7.14 19.95
N GLY A 335 10.45 -7.80 19.49
CA GLY A 335 10.34 -9.07 18.78
C GLY A 335 9.73 -8.99 17.37
N ILE A 336 10.04 -7.95 16.57
CA ILE A 336 9.57 -7.83 15.17
C ILE A 336 9.94 -9.12 14.39
N PRO A 337 8.97 -9.78 13.70
CA PRO A 337 9.21 -11.00 12.94
C PRO A 337 10.40 -10.88 11.97
N PRO A 338 11.29 -11.90 11.88
CA PRO A 338 12.52 -11.82 11.08
C PRO A 338 12.28 -11.45 9.61
N ALA A 339 11.33 -12.11 8.93
CA ALA A 339 11.03 -11.84 7.53
C ALA A 339 10.54 -10.40 7.27
N ILE A 340 9.84 -9.82 8.25
CA ILE A 340 9.43 -8.41 8.19
C ILE A 340 10.65 -7.51 8.37
N ARG A 341 11.52 -7.79 9.35
CA ARG A 341 12.74 -7.01 9.59
C ARG A 341 13.70 -7.03 8.39
N GLU A 342 13.87 -8.18 7.74
CA GLU A 342 14.69 -8.33 6.54
C GLU A 342 14.16 -7.53 5.36
N ARG A 343 12.83 -7.51 5.20
CA ARG A 343 12.15 -6.66 4.23
C ARG A 343 12.46 -5.20 4.51
N ASP A 344 12.29 -4.77 5.76
CA ASP A 344 12.50 -3.39 6.18
C ASP A 344 13.96 -2.95 5.96
N ALA A 345 14.94 -3.82 6.23
CA ALA A 345 16.35 -3.51 5.99
C ALA A 345 16.70 -3.20 4.52
N ARG A 346 15.82 -3.53 3.57
CA ARG A 346 16.00 -3.26 2.14
C ARG A 346 15.26 -2.00 1.66
N SER A 347 14.47 -1.36 2.52
CA SER A 347 13.64 -0.20 2.17
C SER A 347 14.07 1.00 3.02
N GLU A 348 14.57 2.07 2.39
CA GLU A 348 15.07 3.26 3.08
C GLU A 348 13.96 4.08 3.77
N ASP A 349 12.70 3.89 3.34
CA ASP A 349 11.54 4.70 3.75
C ASP A 349 10.58 3.98 4.72
N GLU A 350 11.10 3.04 5.53
CA GLU A 350 10.29 2.21 6.41
C GLU A 350 9.76 2.96 7.65
N VAL A 351 8.44 2.97 7.83
CA VAL A 351 7.80 3.53 9.04
C VAL A 351 8.19 2.70 10.25
N PRO A 352 8.83 3.27 11.29
CA PRO A 352 9.19 2.51 12.47
C PRO A 352 7.93 1.93 13.15
N LEU A 353 8.02 0.70 13.67
CA LEU A 353 7.01 0.11 14.57
C LEU A 353 7.16 0.72 15.98
N ALA A 354 7.18 2.04 16.03
CA ALA A 354 7.38 2.82 17.24
C ALA A 354 6.66 4.16 17.14
N TYR A 355 6.29 4.71 18.29
CA TYR A 355 5.64 6.00 18.41
C TYR A 355 6.06 6.70 19.71
N ASN A 356 6.31 8.01 19.63
CA ASN A 356 6.70 8.87 20.74
C ASN A 356 5.64 9.97 20.91
N PHE A 357 5.10 10.09 22.12
CA PHE A 357 4.08 11.06 22.49
C PHE A 357 4.66 12.41 22.91
#